data_AF-A0ABD7N905-F1
#
_entry.id   AF-A0ABD7N905-F1
#
_cell.length_a   1.000
_cell.length_b   1.000
_cell.length_c   1.000
_cell.angle_alpha   90.00
_cell.angle_beta   90.00
_cell.angle_gamma   90.00
#
_symmetry.space_group_name_H-M   'P 1'
#
loop_
_entity.id
_entity.type
_entity.pdbx_description
1 polymer ?
#
loop_
_entity_poly.entity_id
_entity_poly.type
_entity_poly.pdbx_seq_one_letter_code
_entity_poly.pdbx_strand_id
1 'polypeptide(L)' 'MRELKTLTNHVVVSGGGEIYKSLIAHADTLHISTIDSEPEGNVFFPEIPKEFNVVFEQEFHSNINYRYQIWQRG' A
#
# COMPACT_ATOMS: atom_id res chain seq x y z
N MET A 1 2.20 17.97 3.00
CA MET A 1 0.74 17.79 3.24
C MET A 1 -0.06 19.09 3.15
N ARG A 2 0.28 20.18 3.86
CA ARG A 2 -0.53 21.42 3.86
C ARG A 2 -0.71 22.07 2.48
N GLU A 3 0.33 22.12 1.67
CA GLU A 3 0.25 22.66 0.30
C GLU A 3 -0.57 21.76 -0.64
N LEU A 4 -0.41 20.44 -0.56
CA LEU A 4 -1.19 19.51 -1.40
C LEU A 4 -2.70 19.62 -1.13
N LYS A 5 -3.10 19.88 0.12
CA LYS A 5 -4.51 20.09 0.50
C LYS A 5 -5.17 21.28 -0.20
N THR A 6 -4.40 22.24 -0.72
CA THR A 6 -4.98 23.38 -1.47
C THR A 6 -5.13 23.08 -2.96
N LEU A 7 -4.51 22.02 -3.46
CA LEU A 7 -4.47 21.66 -4.89
C LEU A 7 -5.30 20.42 -5.21
N THR A 8 -5.44 19.50 -4.26
CA THR A 8 -6.18 18.24 -4.44
C THR A 8 -6.82 17.77 -3.14
N ASN A 9 -7.91 17.02 -3.28
CA ASN A 9 -8.57 16.32 -2.19
C ASN A 9 -8.07 14.88 -2.01
N HIS A 10 -7.25 14.38 -2.93
CA HIS A 10 -6.77 13.00 -2.91
C HIS A 10 -5.31 12.91 -3.35
N VAL A 11 -4.53 12.11 -2.62
CA VAL A 11 -3.10 11.89 -2.85
C VAL A 11 -2.82 10.39 -2.74
N VAL A 12 -2.05 9.88 -3.68
CA VAL A 12 -1.53 8.50 -3.63
C VAL A 12 -0.05 8.56 -3.33
N VAL A 13 0.36 7.90 -2.25
CA VAL A 13 1.78 7.75 -1.89
C VAL A 13 2.34 6.55 -2.64
N SER A 14 3.36 6.77 -3.47
CA SER A 14 3.93 5.75 -4.37
C SER A 14 5.38 5.37 -4.06
N GLY A 15 5.80 5.53 -2.80
CA GLY A 15 7.08 5.04 -2.28
C GLY A 15 8.26 6.01 -2.37
N GLY A 16 9.51 5.57 -2.13
CA GLY A 16 9.93 4.20 -1.75
C GLY A 16 9.79 3.87 -0.26
N GLY A 17 10.60 2.93 0.26
CA GLY A 17 10.48 2.37 1.62
C GLY A 17 10.39 3.39 2.76
N GLU A 18 11.28 4.39 2.79
CA GLU A 18 11.27 5.44 3.83
C GLU A 18 10.03 6.34 3.78
N ILE A 19 9.52 6.61 2.57
CA ILE A 19 8.30 7.40 2.37
C ILE A 19 7.09 6.62 2.87
N TYR A 20 7.01 5.32 2.57
CA TYR A 20 5.96 4.46 3.11
C TYR A 20 5.99 4.41 4.64
N LYS A 21 7.18 4.17 5.23
CA LYS A 21 7.36 4.13 6.68
C LYS A 21 6.90 5.42 7.37
N SER A 22 7.17 6.57 6.75
CA SER A 22 6.80 7.88 7.29
C SER A 22 5.30 8.19 7.16
N LEU A 23 4.62 7.62 6.17
CA LEU A 23 3.26 8.04 5.79
C LEU A 23 2.17 6.99 6.02
N ILE A 24 2.50 5.72 6.25
CA ILE A 24 1.49 4.65 6.40
C ILE A 24 0.49 4.92 7.54
N ALA A 25 0.94 5.54 8.64
CA ALA A 25 0.06 5.93 9.74
C ALA A 25 -0.96 7.03 9.37
N HIS A 26 -0.72 7.78 8.30
CA HIS A 26 -1.59 8.86 7.82
C HIS A 26 -2.45 8.44 6.62
N ALA A 27 -2.29 7.22 6.11
CA ALA A 27 -3.08 6.72 5.00
C ALA A 27 -4.48 6.31 5.46
N ASP A 28 -5.46 6.50 4.56
CA ASP A 28 -6.84 6.06 4.74
C ASP A 28 -7.11 4.71 4.05
N THR A 29 -6.43 4.45 2.92
CA THR A 29 -6.58 3.25 2.10
C THR A 29 -5.22 2.75 1.63
N LEU A 30 -5.02 1.44 1.62
CA LEU A 30 -3.84 0.79 1.03
C LEU A 30 -4.26 -0.04 -0.18
N HIS A 31 -3.54 0.15 -1.28
CA HIS A 31 -3.63 -0.67 -2.48
C HIS A 31 -2.39 -1.56 -2.54
N ILE A 32 -2.55 -2.86 -2.29
CA ILE A 32 -1.44 -3.80 -2.12
C ILE A 32 -1.53 -4.91 -3.14
N SER A 33 -0.46 -5.13 -3.89
CA SER A 33 -0.28 -6.31 -4.73
C SER A 33 0.76 -7.22 -4.09
N THR A 34 0.33 -8.36 -3.56
CA THR A 34 1.23 -9.41 -3.07
C THR A 34 1.63 -10.28 -4.25
N ILE A 35 2.91 -10.24 -4.61
CA ILE A 35 3.47 -11.03 -5.72
C ILE A 35 3.85 -12.41 -5.19
N ASP A 36 3.50 -13.47 -5.93
CA ASP A 36 3.84 -14.86 -5.62
C ASP A 36 5.30 -15.15 -6.01
N SER A 37 6.23 -14.50 -5.32
CA SER A 37 7.67 -14.68 -5.48
C SER A 37 8.44 -14.22 -4.24
N GLU A 38 9.65 -14.77 -4.06
CA GLU A 38 10.56 -14.41 -2.97
C GLU A 38 11.89 -13.88 -3.55
N PRO A 39 11.93 -12.63 -4.05
CA PRO A 39 13.14 -12.05 -4.61
C PRO A 39 14.13 -11.62 -3.52
N GLU A 40 15.42 -11.55 -3.88
CA GLU A 40 16.43 -10.93 -3.02
C GLU A 40 16.22 -9.39 -2.94
N GLY A 41 16.37 -8.83 -1.75
CA GLY A 41 16.21 -7.39 -1.53
C GLY A 41 16.53 -6.94 -0.11
N ASN A 42 16.74 -5.63 0.06
CA ASN A 42 17.05 -4.99 1.34
C ASN A 42 16.10 -3.83 1.69
N VAL A 43 15.05 -3.64 0.90
CA VAL A 43 14.00 -2.63 1.12
C VAL A 43 12.69 -3.36 1.37
N PHE A 44 12.02 -3.02 2.46
CA PHE A 44 10.76 -3.67 2.88
C PHE A 44 9.64 -2.64 2.97
N PHE A 45 8.41 -3.08 2.70
CA PHE A 45 7.22 -2.31 3.04
C PHE A 45 7.04 -2.31 4.58
N PRO A 46 6.62 -1.19 5.20
CA PRO A 46 6.38 -1.15 6.64
C PRO A 46 5.27 -2.12 7.06
N GLU A 47 5.24 -2.50 8.34
CA GLU A 47 4.11 -3.27 8.89
C GLU A 47 2.80 -2.50 8.70
N ILE A 48 1.76 -3.20 8.25
CA ILE A 48 0.43 -2.64 8.08
C ILE A 48 -0.18 -2.40 9.48
N PRO A 49 -0.62 -1.16 9.81
CA PRO A 49 -1.24 -0.88 11.09
C PRO A 49 -2.49 -1.73 11.33
N LYS A 50 -2.72 -2.13 12.59
CA LYS A 50 -3.79 -3.07 12.96
C LYS A 50 -5.20 -2.54 12.68
N GLU A 51 -5.34 -1.23 12.49
CA GLU A 51 -6.62 -0.61 12.18
C GLU A 51 -7.07 -0.88 10.74
N PHE A 52 -6.18 -1.36 9.86
CA PHE A 52 -6.53 -1.69 8.48
C PHE A 52 -7.13 -3.10 8.36
N ASN A 53 -8.19 -3.20 7.57
CA ASN A 53 -8.84 -4.46 7.23
C ASN A 53 -8.95 -4.59 5.71
N VAL A 54 -8.81 -5.82 5.19
CA VAL A 54 -9.07 -6.12 3.78
C VAL A 54 -10.56 -5.94 3.50
N VAL A 55 -10.90 -5.07 2.56
CA VAL A 55 -12.27 -4.83 2.11
C VAL A 55 -12.53 -5.31 0.68
N PHE A 56 -11.47 -5.61 -0.06
CA PHE A 56 -11.52 -6.20 -1.39
C PHE A 56 -10.28 -7.06 -1.63
N GLU A 57 -10.47 -8.15 -2.35
CA GLU A 57 -9.41 -9.05 -2.77
C GLU A 57 -9.74 -9.68 -4.13
N GLN A 58 -8.72 -9.78 -4.99
CA GLN A 58 -8.81 -10.50 -6.25
C GLN A 58 -7.46 -11.14 -6.61
N GLU A 59 -7.50 -12.40 -7.05
CA GLU A 59 -6.34 -13.13 -7.55
C GLU A 59 -6.20 -12.98 -9.06
N PHE A 60 -4.96 -12.91 -9.53
CA PHE A 60 -4.59 -12.78 -10.93
C PHE A 60 -3.55 -13.83 -11.30
N HIS A 61 -3.81 -14.52 -12.43
CA HIS A 61 -2.90 -15.50 -13.00
C HIS A 61 -2.11 -14.85 -14.15
N SER A 62 -0.79 -14.92 -14.08
CA SER A 62 0.14 -14.34 -15.08
C SER A 62 1.42 -15.17 -15.14
N ASN A 63 2.48 -14.65 -15.76
CA ASN A 63 3.83 -15.22 -15.67
C ASN A 63 4.36 -15.31 -14.23
N ILE A 64 3.94 -14.39 -13.34
CA ILE A 64 4.05 -14.50 -11.88
C ILE A 64 2.67 -14.15 -11.32
N ASN A 65 2.08 -15.06 -10.55
CA ASN A 65 0.77 -14.83 -9.96
C ASN A 65 0.85 -13.69 -8.93
N TYR A 66 -0.27 -13.01 -8.72
CA TYR A 66 -0.35 -12.02 -7.66
C TYR A 66 -1.78 -11.88 -7.17
N ARG A 67 -1.89 -11.38 -5.94
CA ARG A 67 -3.15 -11.04 -5.30
C ARG A 67 -3.19 -9.55 -5.06
N TYR A 68 -4.24 -8.91 -5.56
CA TYR A 68 -4.50 -7.50 -5.33
C TYR A 68 -5.53 -7.35 -4.22
N GLN A 69 -5.20 -6.55 -3.21
CA GLN A 69 -6.02 -6.28 -2.04
C GLN A 69 -6.19 -4.77 -1.85
N ILE A 70 -7.39 -4.36 -1.45
CA ILE A 70 -7.65 -3.01 -0.92
C ILE A 70 -7.90 -3.14 0.57
N TRP A 71 -7.14 -2.38 1.34
CA TRP A 71 -7.28 -2.30 2.78
C TRP A 71 -7.80 -0.93 3.17
N GLN A 72 -8.78 -0.86 4.07
CA GLN A 72 -9.31 0.39 4.62
C GLN A 72 -9.18 0.41 6.12
N ARG A 73 -8.93 1.60 6.67
CA ARG A 73 -8.91 1.85 8.10
C ARG A 73 -10.34 1.71 8.65
N GLY A 74 -10.51 0.86 9.67
CA GLY A 74 -11.77 0.67 10.41
C GLY A 74 -11.98 1.66 11.54
#